data_AF-A0AB74ESY1-F1
#
_entry.id   AF-A0AB74ESY1-F1
#
_cell.length_a   1.000
_cell.length_b   1.000
_cell.length_c   1.000
_cell.angle_alpha   90.00
_cell.angle_beta   90.00
_cell.angle_gamma   90.00
#
_symmetry.space_group_name_H-M   'P 1'
#
loop_
_entity.id
_entity.type
_entity.pdbx_description
1 polymer ?
#
loop_
_entity_poly.entity_id
_entity_poly.type
_entity_poly.pdbx_seq_one_letter_code
_entity_poly.pdbx_strand_id
1 'polypeptide(L)'
;MAKARISGKRYRRLSLVSAQAGNRPIAPVVCQNTVAGVFFEARFQQCLLPALAQKSVIISDNARFRRMGALRGTAEKLEHKVLPPAPYSPEPNPIEKVWANIKRYLRTVLSDYARFDDALLSYFDFN
;
A
#
# COMPACT_ATOMS: atom_id res chain seq x y z
N MET A 1 27.95 23.47 -1.32
CA MET A 1 26.58 23.37 -1.87
C MET A 1 25.58 23.33 -0.72
N ALA A 2 24.83 24.42 -0.52
CA ALA A 2 23.87 24.54 0.58
C ALA A 2 22.62 23.70 0.29
N LYS A 3 22.23 22.82 1.22
CA LYS A 3 20.99 22.04 1.15
C LYS A 3 19.80 23.00 1.18
N ALA A 4 19.03 23.04 0.10
CA ALA A 4 17.78 23.80 0.05
C ALA A 4 16.86 23.36 1.21
N ARG A 5 16.44 24.33 2.01
CA ARG A 5 15.50 24.14 3.13
C ARG A 5 14.12 23.90 2.53
N ILE A 6 13.74 22.63 2.33
CA ILE A 6 12.43 22.26 1.80
C ILE A 6 11.36 22.77 2.78
N SER A 7 10.60 23.78 2.35
CA SER A 7 9.46 24.32 3.06
C SER A 7 8.26 23.38 2.92
N GLY A 8 7.63 23.05 4.05
CA GLY A 8 6.41 22.26 4.11
C GLY A 8 5.91 22.15 5.55
N LYS A 9 4.60 22.21 5.75
CA LYS A 9 4.02 21.96 7.08
C LYS A 9 4.37 20.52 7.50
N ARG A 10 5.17 20.36 8.54
CA ARG A 10 5.56 19.06 9.12
C ARG A 10 4.41 18.51 9.96
N TYR A 11 3.45 17.90 9.29
CA TYR A 11 2.46 17.06 9.94
C TYR A 11 3.02 15.65 10.11
N ARG A 12 2.61 14.96 11.18
CA ARG A 12 2.85 13.51 11.32
C ARG A 12 2.25 12.81 10.10
N ARG A 13 3.04 12.01 9.40
CA ARG A 13 2.61 11.26 8.22
C ARG A 13 2.54 9.79 8.55
N LEU A 14 1.42 9.16 8.21
CA LEU A 14 1.27 7.71 8.25
C LEU A 14 1.30 7.21 6.81
N SER A 15 2.08 6.16 6.59
CA SER A 15 2.14 5.45 5.31
C SER A 15 1.36 4.16 5.44
N LEU A 16 0.44 3.94 4.51
CA LEU A 16 -0.36 2.74 4.41
C LEU A 16 0.14 1.92 3.22
N VAL A 17 0.40 0.64 3.46
CA VAL A 17 0.64 -0.36 2.41
C VAL A 17 -0.49 -1.36 2.47
N SER A 18 -1.21 -1.53 1.36
CA SER A 18 -2.27 -2.52 1.22
C SER A 18 -2.33 -2.94 -0.25
N ALA A 19 -2.95 -4.08 -0.53
CA ALA A 19 -3.31 -4.48 -1.87
C ALA A 19 -4.83 -4.59 -2.00
N GLN A 20 -5.32 -4.78 -3.22
CA GLN A 20 -6.72 -5.04 -3.49
C GLN A 20 -6.85 -6.37 -4.24
N ALA A 21 -7.77 -7.22 -3.78
CA ALA A 21 -8.20 -8.41 -4.49
C ALA A 21 -9.71 -8.30 -4.78
N GLY A 22 -10.09 -8.31 -6.06
CA GLY A 22 -11.47 -7.98 -6.46
C GLY A 22 -11.83 -6.56 -6.03
N ASN A 23 -12.87 -6.39 -5.22
CA ASN A 23 -13.28 -5.10 -4.65
C ASN A 23 -12.92 -4.93 -3.16
N ARG A 24 -12.10 -5.82 -2.60
CA ARG A 24 -11.74 -5.80 -1.17
C ARG A 24 -10.27 -5.44 -0.98
N PRO A 25 -9.95 -4.49 -0.09
CA PRO A 25 -8.58 -4.29 0.35
C PRO A 25 -8.12 -5.47 1.20
N ILE A 26 -6.84 -5.82 1.09
CA ILE A 26 -6.22 -6.92 1.83
C ILE A 26 -4.84 -6.50 2.38
N ALA A 27 -4.39 -7.22 3.39
CA ALA A 27 -3.08 -7.04 4.02
C ALA A 27 -2.73 -5.56 4.34
N PRO A 28 -3.59 -4.81 5.04
CA PRO A 28 -3.29 -3.43 5.41
C PRO A 28 -2.15 -3.37 6.42
N VAL A 29 -1.23 -2.43 6.19
CA VAL A 29 -0.07 -2.19 7.04
C VAL A 29 0.14 -0.70 7.21
N VAL A 30 0.09 -0.23 8.46
CA VAL A 30 0.31 1.18 8.80
C VAL A 30 1.72 1.36 9.35
N CYS A 31 2.43 2.37 8.85
CA CYS A 31 3.79 2.73 9.26
C CYS A 31 3.86 4.20 9.59
N GLN A 32 4.55 4.54 10.69
CA GLN A 32 4.62 5.91 11.19
C GLN A 32 5.58 6.84 10.43
N ASN A 33 6.15 6.39 9.31
CA ASN A 33 7.13 7.12 8.50
C ASN A 33 7.10 6.65 7.03
N THR A 34 7.99 7.22 6.20
CA THR A 34 8.23 6.77 4.81
C THR A 34 8.58 5.29 4.77
N VAL A 35 7.93 4.57 3.85
CA VAL A 35 8.22 3.15 3.60
C VAL A 35 9.56 3.01 2.88
N ALA A 36 10.51 2.34 3.52
CA ALA A 36 11.76 1.93 2.88
C ALA A 36 11.55 0.67 2.03
N GLY A 37 12.38 0.47 1.00
CA GLY A 37 12.29 -0.70 0.11
C GLY A 37 12.34 -2.04 0.84
N VAL A 38 13.28 -2.18 1.81
CA VAL A 38 13.41 -3.38 2.64
C VAL A 38 12.18 -3.66 3.49
N PHE A 39 11.54 -2.61 4.00
CA PHE A 39 10.30 -2.74 4.77
C PHE A 39 9.16 -3.18 3.85
N PHE A 40 9.05 -2.58 2.66
CA PHE A 40 8.06 -2.98 1.67
C PHE A 40 8.20 -4.45 1.29
N GLU A 41 9.41 -4.93 1.02
CA GLU A 41 9.69 -6.34 0.70
C GLU A 41 9.31 -7.28 1.84
N ALA A 42 9.66 -6.93 3.08
CA ALA A 42 9.27 -7.73 4.24
C ALA A 42 7.74 -7.83 4.36
N ARG A 43 7.00 -6.71 4.20
CA ARG A 43 5.53 -6.73 4.26
C ARG A 43 4.90 -7.43 3.08
N PHE A 44 5.50 -7.33 1.89
CA PHE A 44 5.08 -8.08 0.72
C PHE A 44 5.11 -9.58 1.03
N GLN A 45 6.22 -10.06 1.58
CA GLN A 45 6.40 -11.49 1.86
C GLN A 45 5.60 -11.98 3.08
N GLN A 46 5.54 -11.19 4.16
CA GLN A 46 4.96 -11.60 5.44
C GLN A 46 3.45 -11.33 5.56
N CYS A 47 2.91 -10.38 4.78
CA CYS A 47 1.51 -9.98 4.90
C CYS A 47 0.74 -10.15 3.60
N LEU A 48 1.32 -9.72 2.46
CA LEU A 48 0.58 -9.79 1.20
C LEU A 48 0.51 -11.22 0.66
N LEU A 49 1.65 -11.90 0.48
CA LEU A 49 1.65 -13.25 -0.11
C LEU A 49 0.77 -14.25 0.66
N PRO A 50 0.76 -14.29 2.01
CA PRO A 50 -0.13 -15.18 2.76
C PRO A 50 -1.62 -14.80 2.66
N ALA A 51 -1.93 -13.55 2.33
CA ALA A 51 -3.30 -13.06 2.17
C ALA A 51 -3.87 -13.29 0.76
N LEU A 52 -3.05 -13.73 -0.20
CA LEU A 52 -3.51 -14.07 -1.54
C LEU A 52 -4.10 -15.48 -1.54
N ALA A 53 -5.16 -15.67 -2.34
CA ALA A 53 -5.68 -16.99 -2.66
C ALA A 53 -4.70 -17.75 -3.60
N GLN A 54 -5.14 -18.86 -4.22
CA GLN A 54 -4.34 -19.61 -5.20
C GLN A 54 -3.61 -18.72 -6.23
N LYS A 55 -2.56 -19.28 -6.85
CA LYS A 55 -1.72 -18.72 -7.93
C LYS A 55 -2.28 -17.44 -8.55
N SER A 56 -1.77 -16.30 -8.07
CA SER A 56 -2.30 -14.96 -8.38
C SER A 56 -1.27 -14.10 -9.13
N VAL A 57 -1.77 -13.17 -9.93
CA VAL A 57 -0.96 -12.13 -10.59
C VAL A 57 -1.08 -10.83 -9.79
N ILE A 58 0.06 -10.31 -9.34
CA ILE A 58 0.17 -9.11 -8.53
C ILE A 58 0.63 -7.96 -9.43
N ILE A 59 -0.21 -6.95 -9.58
CA ILE A 59 0.15 -5.71 -10.29
C ILE A 59 0.64 -4.70 -9.26
N SER A 60 1.89 -4.24 -9.40
CA SER A 60 2.49 -3.24 -8.52
C SER A 60 3.12 -2.13 -9.35
N ASP A 61 2.93 -0.87 -8.93
CA ASP A 61 3.60 0.26 -9.55
C ASP A 61 5.13 0.14 -9.52
N ASN A 62 5.80 0.92 -10.36
CA ASN A 62 7.26 0.98 -10.45
C ASN A 62 7.84 2.09 -9.54
N ALA A 63 7.43 2.13 -8.26
CA ALA A 63 8.05 3.06 -7.33
C ALA A 63 9.54 2.74 -7.15
N ARG A 64 10.40 3.78 -7.21
CA ARG A 64 11.87 3.64 -7.23
C ARG A 64 12.47 2.84 -6.06
N PHE A 65 11.78 2.79 -4.93
CA PHE A 65 12.23 2.04 -3.75
C PHE A 65 11.92 0.54 -3.84
N ARG A 66 11.08 0.09 -4.78
CA ARG A 66 10.72 -1.32 -4.95
C ARG A 66 11.77 -2.01 -5.80
N ARG A 67 12.48 -2.98 -5.21
CA ARG A 67 13.37 -3.86 -5.98
C ARG A 67 12.52 -4.95 -6.64
N MET A 68 12.02 -4.66 -7.85
CA MET A 68 11.12 -5.56 -8.59
C MET A 68 11.68 -6.99 -8.75
N GLY A 69 13.00 -7.16 -8.87
CA GLY A 69 13.64 -8.48 -8.91
C GLY A 69 13.45 -9.28 -7.62
N ALA A 70 13.58 -8.64 -6.45
CA ALA A 70 13.38 -9.30 -5.15
C ALA A 70 11.91 -9.72 -4.95
N LEU A 71 10.97 -8.86 -5.36
CA LEU A 71 9.54 -9.15 -5.29
C LEU A 71 9.15 -10.33 -6.20
N ARG A 72 9.64 -10.33 -7.45
CA ARG A 72 9.42 -11.42 -8.41
C ARG A 72 9.97 -12.75 -7.88
N GLY A 73 11.23 -12.77 -7.46
CA GLY A 73 11.86 -14.01 -6.97
C GLY A 73 11.19 -14.58 -5.72
N THR A 74 10.59 -13.73 -4.87
CA THR A 74 9.84 -14.18 -3.69
C THR A 74 8.45 -14.70 -4.07
N ALA A 75 7.76 -14.02 -4.98
CA ALA A 75 6.44 -14.40 -5.46
C ALA A 75 6.48 -15.71 -6.27
N GLU A 76 7.47 -15.88 -7.15
CA GLU A 76 7.62 -17.05 -8.03
C GLU A 76 7.83 -18.34 -7.24
N LYS A 77 8.52 -18.29 -6.09
CA LYS A 77 8.66 -19.43 -5.18
C LYS A 77 7.33 -19.96 -4.64
N LEU A 78 6.32 -19.11 -4.61
CA LEU A 78 4.95 -19.43 -4.20
C LEU A 78 3.99 -19.49 -5.40
N GLU A 79 4.53 -19.60 -6.62
CA GLU A 79 3.77 -19.68 -7.87
C GLU A 79 2.91 -18.44 -8.18
N HIS A 80 3.24 -17.29 -7.59
CA HIS A 80 2.67 -16.00 -7.93
C HIS A 80 3.53 -15.27 -8.97
N LYS A 81 2.91 -14.38 -9.75
CA LYS A 81 3.62 -13.53 -10.72
C LYS A 81 3.48 -12.06 -10.33
N VAL A 82 4.57 -11.31 -10.38
CA VAL A 82 4.54 -9.85 -10.17
C VAL A 82 4.76 -9.14 -11.49
N LEU A 83 3.86 -8.24 -11.88
CA LEU A 83 3.96 -7.46 -13.11
C LEU A 83 3.90 -5.95 -12.81
N PRO A 84 4.61 -5.12 -13.60
CA PRO A 84 4.36 -3.69 -13.59
C PRO A 84 2.96 -3.38 -14.15
N PRO A 85 2.40 -2.19 -13.88
CA PRO A 85 1.18 -1.75 -14.53
C PRO A 85 1.38 -1.64 -16.05
N ALA A 86 0.30 -1.76 -16.81
CA ALA A 86 0.32 -1.53 -18.25
C ALA A 86 0.79 -0.09 -18.53
N PRO A 87 1.72 0.12 -19.49
CA PRO A 87 2.35 1.43 -19.72
C PRO A 87 1.37 2.53 -20.18
N TYR A 88 0.19 2.17 -20.68
CA TYR A 88 -0.84 3.11 -21.15
C TYR A 88 -2.26 2.60 -20.85
N SER A 89 -2.55 2.33 -19.57
CA SER A 89 -3.94 2.10 -19.15
C SER A 89 -4.68 3.44 -19.10
N PRO A 90 -5.72 3.67 -19.93
CA PRO A 90 -6.53 4.89 -19.84
C PRO A 90 -7.30 4.94 -18.50
N GLU A 91 -7.62 3.76 -17.96
CA GLU A 91 -8.23 3.62 -16.65
C GLU A 91 -7.17 3.68 -15.53
N PRO A 92 -7.46 4.39 -14.42
CA PRO A 92 -6.59 4.40 -13.26
C PRO A 92 -6.51 3.00 -12.65
N ASN A 93 -5.41 2.71 -11.93
CA ASN A 93 -5.27 1.46 -11.18
C ASN A 93 -6.49 1.29 -10.26
N PRO A 94 -7.21 0.15 -10.29
CA PRO A 94 -8.43 -0.06 -9.48
C PRO A 94 -8.29 0.29 -8.00
N ILE A 95 -7.08 0.13 -7.44
CA ILE A 95 -6.76 0.49 -6.05
C ILE A 95 -6.90 1.97 -5.73
N GLU A 96 -6.82 2.87 -6.71
CA GLU A 96 -7.02 4.30 -6.51
C GLU A 96 -8.44 4.62 -6.01
N LYS A 97 -9.44 3.84 -6.45
CA LYS A 97 -10.81 3.96 -5.95
C LYS A 97 -10.91 3.55 -4.48
N VAL A 98 -10.19 2.51 -4.07
CA VAL A 98 -10.10 2.09 -2.66
C VAL A 98 -9.43 3.18 -1.82
N TRP A 99 -8.36 3.81 -2.32
CA TRP A 99 -7.74 4.95 -1.62
C TRP A 99 -8.66 6.15 -1.48
N ALA A 100 -9.46 6.45 -2.50
CA ALA A 100 -10.46 7.51 -2.43
C ALA A 100 -11.53 7.20 -1.35
N ASN A 101 -12.00 5.95 -1.27
CA ASN A 101 -12.97 5.50 -0.27
C ASN A 101 -12.42 5.59 1.15
N ILE A 102 -11.20 5.08 1.40
CA ILE A 102 -10.54 5.18 2.71
C ILE A 102 -10.40 6.64 3.14
N LYS A 103 -9.94 7.52 2.24
CA LYS A 103 -9.80 8.96 2.54
C LYS A 103 -11.16 9.61 2.83
N ARG A 104 -12.22 9.19 2.14
CA ARG A 104 -13.58 9.71 2.39
C ARG A 104 -14.07 9.28 3.78
N TYR A 105 -13.96 7.99 4.11
CA TYR A 105 -14.31 7.45 5.42
C TYR A 105 -13.53 8.13 6.56
N LEU A 106 -12.21 8.28 6.40
CA LEU A 106 -11.39 8.94 7.41
C LEU A 106 -11.86 10.38 7.70
N ARG A 107 -12.28 11.14 6.68
CA ARG A 107 -12.80 12.51 6.91
C ARG A 107 -14.08 12.54 7.74
N THR A 108 -14.85 11.46 7.78
CA THR A 108 -16.11 11.41 8.53
C THR A 108 -15.93 10.95 9.96
N VAL A 109 -14.98 10.05 10.23
CA VAL A 109 -14.82 9.44 11.56
C VAL A 109 -13.65 9.98 12.37
N LEU A 110 -12.79 10.84 11.79
CA LEU A 110 -11.54 11.25 12.46
C LEU A 110 -11.77 11.95 13.81
N SER A 111 -12.90 12.63 14.01
CA SER A 111 -13.28 13.24 15.29
C SER A 111 -13.55 12.23 16.40
N ASP A 112 -13.88 10.99 16.04
CA ASP A 112 -14.40 9.98 16.94
C ASP A 112 -13.26 9.10 17.52
N TYR A 113 -12.05 9.23 16.96
CA TYR A 113 -10.88 8.46 17.36
C TYR A 113 -9.80 9.36 17.96
N ALA A 114 -9.21 8.92 19.07
CA ALA A 114 -8.08 9.61 19.68
C ALA A 114 -6.81 9.57 18.82
N ARG A 115 -6.67 8.54 17.96
CA ARG A 115 -5.49 8.37 17.10
C ARG A 115 -5.89 8.07 15.66
N PHE A 116 -5.09 8.63 14.74
CA PHE A 116 -5.30 8.45 13.31
C PHE A 116 -5.07 7.00 12.86
N ASP A 117 -4.12 6.28 13.45
CA ASP A 117 -3.86 4.88 13.16
C ASP A 117 -5.07 4.00 13.51
N ASP A 118 -5.73 4.26 14.63
CA ASP A 118 -6.94 3.53 15.04
C ASP A 118 -8.10 3.82 14.08
N ALA A 119 -8.33 5.09 13.72
CA ALA A 119 -9.34 5.46 12.74
C ALA A 119 -9.09 4.79 11.39
N LEU A 120 -7.83 4.69 10.96
CA LEU A 120 -7.46 4.07 9.70
C LEU A 120 -7.64 2.56 9.71
N LEU A 121 -7.24 1.89 10.80
CA LEU A 121 -7.41 0.44 10.92
C LEU A 121 -8.89 0.05 10.99
N SER A 122 -9.73 0.87 11.63
CA SER A 122 -11.17 0.61 11.72
C SER A 122 -11.84 0.39 10.37
N TYR A 123 -11.36 1.05 9.29
CA TYR A 123 -11.92 0.86 7.94
C TYR A 123 -11.84 -0.58 7.45
N PHE A 124 -10.78 -1.30 7.85
CA PHE A 124 -10.50 -2.67 7.43
C PHE A 124 -11.15 -3.72 8.34
N ASP A 125 -11.64 -3.33 9.52
CA ASP A 125 -12.36 -4.23 10.42
C ASP A 125 -13.84 -4.40 10.00
N PHE A 126 -14.40 -3.43 9.26
CA PHE A 126 -15.81 -3.41 8.86
C PHE A 126 -16.09 -3.87 7.41
N ASN A 127 -15.08 -4.04 6.55
CA ASN A 127 -15.21 -4.34 5.12
C ASN A 127 -14.48 -5.62 4.70
#